data_AF-A0A9X7IMG4-F1
#
_entry.id   AF-A0A9X7IMG4-F1
#
_cell.length_a   1.000
_cell.length_b   1.000
_cell.length_c   1.000
_cell.angle_alpha   90.00
_cell.angle_beta   90.00
_cell.angle_gamma   90.00
#
_symmetry.space_group_name_H-M   'P 1'
#
loop_
_entity.id
_entity.type
_entity.pdbx_description
1 polymer ?
#
loop_
_entity_poly.entity_id
_entity_poly.type
_entity_poly.pdbx_seq_one_letter_code
_entity_poly.pdbx_strand_id
1 'polypeptide(L)'
;PWLMAVVLSPGSAQGESAGVAAFAARAEPGLGTLGSLAGLGGIWNAEAVPGSRRTAFALVATAAFIGVLGLGWASVRDLPAVRPLLILAGATVLTFSLLATGPGLALLRWATEIAPGLGVLRDGQKWVALAVPGYLLAGAGAVVGLRDRLPPARAALVCCVALIVVLPDLAWGVAGRVTPVHYPPGWAAVAAKINADPRPVAVLPADTMRHFIWAGPAPVLDPLPRWVRAEVLTTGDLTVGGHTVPGEGSHAREVQEALLSGAEPATLGVKGVGWVVTESDVDGEIGSAAKTLTRLPVAYRDSDLTVHRVGGRGPKTSAGPRRAAIAVHLVWLAMLVAGAGGLAAPLIQRRLRG
;
A
#
# COMPACT_ATOMS: atom_id res chain seq x y z
N PRO A 1 -12.95 0.73 -5.76
CA PRO A 1 -11.96 1.63 -6.42
C PRO A 1 -10.55 1.03 -6.54
N TRP A 2 -10.02 0.45 -5.46
CA TRP A 2 -8.62 0.00 -5.42
C TRP A 2 -8.28 -1.14 -6.41
N LEU A 3 -9.21 -2.05 -6.70
CA LEU A 3 -9.04 -3.11 -7.71
C LEU A 3 -8.84 -2.59 -9.15
N MET A 4 -9.17 -1.31 -9.40
CA MET A 4 -8.94 -0.71 -10.72
C MET A 4 -7.44 -0.68 -11.08
N ALA A 5 -6.54 -0.68 -10.09
CA ALA A 5 -5.11 -0.76 -10.34
C ALA A 5 -4.72 -2.03 -11.12
N VAL A 6 -5.33 -3.17 -10.80
CA VAL A 6 -5.10 -4.46 -11.48
C VAL A 6 -5.59 -4.42 -12.93
N VAL A 7 -6.71 -3.73 -13.18
CA VAL A 7 -7.29 -3.62 -14.52
C VAL A 7 -6.51 -2.63 -15.39
N LEU A 8 -5.96 -1.57 -14.80
CA LEU A 8 -5.21 -0.53 -15.52
C LEU A 8 -3.74 -0.87 -15.72
N SER A 9 -3.18 -1.74 -14.87
CA SER A 9 -1.79 -2.20 -14.92
C SER A 9 -1.81 -3.72 -14.97
N PRO A 10 -1.89 -4.33 -16.16
CA PRO A 10 -1.84 -5.77 -16.28
C PRO A 10 -0.47 -6.26 -15.82
N GLY A 11 -0.48 -7.06 -14.74
CA GLY A 11 0.72 -7.55 -14.09
C GLY A 11 1.52 -8.53 -14.95
N SER A 12 2.75 -8.83 -14.51
CA SER A 12 3.57 -9.89 -15.10
C SER A 12 3.33 -11.21 -14.34
N ALA A 13 2.97 -12.28 -15.06
CA ALA A 13 2.74 -13.60 -14.47
C ALA A 13 3.93 -14.08 -13.61
N GLN A 14 5.15 -13.80 -14.09
CA GLN A 14 6.40 -14.19 -13.45
C GLN A 14 6.67 -13.41 -12.15
N GLY A 15 6.40 -12.10 -12.14
CA GLY A 15 6.49 -11.28 -10.94
C GLY A 15 5.41 -11.61 -9.91
N GLU A 16 4.23 -11.99 -10.39
CA GLU A 16 3.11 -12.39 -9.54
C GLU A 16 3.41 -13.68 -8.78
N SER A 17 3.85 -14.73 -9.49
CA SER A 17 4.14 -16.05 -8.91
C SER A 17 5.33 -16.03 -7.95
N ALA A 18 6.42 -15.33 -8.30
CA ALA A 18 7.59 -15.17 -7.43
C ALA A 18 7.25 -14.44 -6.12
N GLY A 19 6.32 -13.48 -6.17
CA GLY A 19 5.92 -12.71 -4.99
C GLY A 19 4.93 -13.42 -4.06
N VAL A 20 4.36 -14.57 -4.42
CA VAL A 20 3.32 -15.24 -3.60
C VAL A 20 3.81 -15.53 -2.19
N ALA A 21 5.01 -16.09 -2.06
CA ALA A 21 5.58 -16.37 -0.74
C ALA A 21 6.10 -15.11 -0.04
N ALA A 22 6.68 -14.17 -0.79
CA ALA A 22 7.28 -12.95 -0.26
C ALA A 22 6.25 -12.07 0.48
N PHE A 23 5.05 -11.95 -0.11
CA PHE A 23 3.97 -11.07 0.34
C PHE A 23 2.88 -11.79 1.14
N ALA A 24 3.02 -13.09 1.38
CA ALA A 24 2.08 -13.86 2.17
C ALA A 24 1.92 -13.29 3.59
N ALA A 25 0.71 -13.39 4.14
CA ALA A 25 0.43 -12.97 5.50
C ALA A 25 1.32 -13.70 6.51
N ARG A 26 1.91 -12.95 7.45
CA ARG A 26 2.86 -13.49 8.44
C ARG A 26 2.27 -13.59 9.83
N ALA A 27 2.69 -14.61 10.57
CA ALA A 27 2.30 -14.76 11.96
C ALA A 27 3.01 -13.73 12.84
N GLU A 28 2.25 -13.08 13.72
CA GLU A 28 2.74 -12.29 14.84
C GLU A 28 2.99 -13.19 16.06
N PRO A 29 3.84 -12.76 17.02
CA PRO A 29 4.28 -13.61 18.13
C PRO A 29 3.11 -14.25 18.89
N GLY A 30 3.10 -15.59 18.94
CA GLY A 30 2.11 -16.39 19.66
C GLY A 30 0.72 -16.51 19.01
N LEU A 31 0.43 -15.79 17.92
CA LEU A 31 -0.91 -15.79 17.31
C LEU A 31 -1.09 -16.80 16.17
N GLY A 32 0.01 -17.20 15.52
CA GLY A 32 -0.06 -17.86 14.21
C GLY A 32 -0.72 -16.96 13.16
N THR A 33 -0.78 -17.41 11.90
CA THR A 33 -1.34 -16.57 10.82
C THR A 33 -2.84 -16.31 11.01
N LEU A 34 -3.60 -17.31 11.51
CA LEU A 34 -5.03 -17.15 11.76
C LEU A 34 -5.32 -16.09 12.83
N GLY A 35 -4.65 -16.14 13.98
CA GLY A 35 -4.83 -15.15 15.03
C GLY A 35 -4.39 -13.76 14.58
N SER A 36 -3.31 -13.68 13.80
CA SER A 36 -2.79 -12.42 13.25
C SER A 36 -3.81 -11.77 12.33
N LEU A 37 -4.36 -12.52 11.36
CA LEU A 37 -5.38 -12.01 10.43
C LEU A 37 -6.72 -11.72 11.12
N ALA A 38 -7.15 -12.55 12.07
CA ALA A 38 -8.35 -12.28 12.87
C ALA A 38 -8.21 -11.00 13.70
N GLY A 39 -6.99 -10.68 14.13
CA GLY A 39 -6.63 -9.44 14.81
C GLY A 39 -6.33 -8.25 13.88
N LEU A 40 -6.66 -8.34 12.58
CA LEU A 40 -6.36 -7.32 11.54
C LEU A 40 -4.86 -7.03 11.33
N GLY A 41 -3.99 -7.95 11.75
CA GLY A 41 -2.55 -7.91 11.51
C GLY A 41 -2.14 -8.75 10.31
N GLY A 42 -1.02 -9.47 10.44
CA GLY A 42 -0.53 -10.33 9.36
C GLY A 42 0.32 -9.64 8.29
N ILE A 43 0.85 -8.45 8.58
CA ILE A 43 1.66 -7.65 7.64
C ILE A 43 2.98 -8.37 7.34
N TRP A 44 3.29 -8.56 6.05
CA TRP A 44 4.53 -9.23 5.62
C TRP A 44 5.78 -8.36 5.78
N ASN A 45 5.63 -7.03 5.66
CA ASN A 45 6.72 -6.07 5.84
C ASN A 45 6.90 -5.78 7.34
N ALA A 46 7.97 -6.34 7.92
CA ALA A 46 8.28 -6.19 9.35
C ALA A 46 8.50 -4.74 9.80
N GLU A 47 8.98 -3.85 8.91
CA GLU A 47 9.20 -2.43 9.22
C GLU A 47 7.89 -1.65 9.32
N ALA A 48 6.84 -2.12 8.63
CA ALA A 48 5.50 -1.55 8.70
C ALA A 48 4.70 -2.04 9.93
N VAL A 49 5.19 -3.04 10.67
CA VAL A 49 4.49 -3.58 11.85
C VAL A 49 4.67 -2.62 13.04
N PRO A 50 3.58 -2.23 13.73
CA PRO A 50 3.68 -1.44 14.95
C PRO A 50 4.50 -2.11 16.05
N GLY A 51 5.12 -1.32 16.95
CA GLY A 51 6.07 -1.84 17.93
C GLY A 51 5.43 -2.86 18.87
N SER A 52 4.23 -2.56 19.37
CA SER A 52 3.48 -3.44 20.27
C SER A 52 3.16 -4.80 19.63
N ARG A 53 2.93 -4.82 18.32
CA ARG A 53 2.59 -6.00 17.52
C ARG A 53 3.77 -6.94 17.26
N ARG A 54 5.01 -6.49 17.49
CA ARG A 54 6.24 -7.31 17.40
C ARG A 54 6.60 -8.03 18.71
N THR A 55 5.79 -7.87 19.76
CA THR A 55 6.05 -8.45 21.09
C THR A 55 4.93 -9.41 21.50
N ALA A 56 5.09 -10.10 22.64
CA ALA A 56 4.02 -10.91 23.23
C ALA A 56 2.74 -10.11 23.55
N PHE A 57 2.82 -8.78 23.62
CA PHE A 57 1.65 -7.92 23.77
C PHE A 57 0.64 -8.09 22.62
N ALA A 58 1.08 -8.51 21.42
CA ALA A 58 0.20 -8.82 20.30
C ALA A 58 -0.89 -9.84 20.68
N LEU A 59 -0.56 -10.82 21.54
CA LEU A 59 -1.52 -11.80 22.09
C LEU A 59 -2.61 -11.11 22.90
N VAL A 60 -2.21 -10.22 23.82
CA VAL A 60 -3.13 -9.51 24.71
C VAL A 60 -4.04 -8.57 23.93
N ALA A 61 -3.46 -7.76 23.03
CA ALA A 61 -4.20 -6.86 22.15
C ALA A 61 -5.21 -7.62 21.27
N THR A 62 -4.79 -8.74 20.68
CA THR A 62 -5.67 -9.55 19.83
C THR A 62 -6.74 -10.26 20.64
N ALA A 63 -6.41 -10.81 21.80
CA ALA A 63 -7.39 -11.44 22.69
C ALA A 63 -8.45 -10.43 23.16
N ALA A 64 -8.04 -9.22 23.52
CA ALA A 64 -8.96 -8.13 23.87
C ALA A 64 -9.86 -7.76 22.68
N PHE A 65 -9.29 -7.61 21.49
CA PHE A 65 -10.03 -7.31 20.27
C PHE A 65 -11.06 -8.40 19.94
N ILE A 66 -10.65 -9.67 19.90
CA ILE A 66 -11.55 -10.81 19.66
C ILE A 66 -12.59 -10.94 20.76
N GLY A 67 -12.25 -10.64 22.03
CA GLY A 67 -13.19 -10.59 23.14
C GLY A 67 -14.30 -9.55 22.94
N VAL A 68 -13.96 -8.35 22.47
CA VAL A 68 -14.94 -7.32 22.09
C VAL A 68 -15.84 -7.83 20.97
N LEU A 69 -15.28 -8.42 19.92
CA LEU A 69 -16.06 -8.97 18.82
C LEU A 69 -16.99 -10.09 19.27
N GLY A 70 -16.51 -11.01 20.12
CA GLY A 70 -17.29 -12.13 20.66
C GLY A 70 -18.43 -11.68 21.58
N LEU A 71 -18.20 -10.68 22.42
CA LEU A 71 -19.24 -10.10 23.27
C LEU A 71 -20.37 -9.51 22.44
N GLY A 72 -20.02 -8.75 21.41
CA GLY A 72 -21.01 -8.09 20.58
C GLY A 72 -21.67 -8.98 19.54
N TRP A 73 -20.97 -10.02 19.07
CA TRP A 73 -21.54 -11.08 18.24
C TRP A 73 -22.82 -11.64 18.86
N ALA A 74 -22.80 -11.95 20.16
CA ALA A 74 -23.96 -12.50 20.86
C ALA A 74 -25.18 -11.56 20.82
N SER A 75 -24.96 -10.24 20.75
CA SER A 75 -26.01 -9.23 20.70
C SER A 75 -26.56 -8.97 19.30
N VAL A 76 -25.85 -9.35 18.23
CA VAL A 76 -26.23 -8.97 16.85
C VAL A 76 -26.37 -10.14 15.87
N ARG A 77 -25.94 -11.35 16.25
CA ARG A 77 -25.92 -12.53 15.35
C ARG A 77 -27.30 -12.93 14.83
N ASP A 78 -28.35 -12.66 15.60
CA ASP A 78 -29.73 -13.03 15.28
C ASP A 78 -30.42 -11.96 14.41
N LEU A 79 -29.75 -10.82 14.16
CA LEU A 79 -30.23 -9.79 13.25
C LEU A 79 -29.98 -10.23 11.80
N PRO A 80 -31.04 -10.42 10.97
CA PRO A 80 -30.89 -10.92 9.60
C PRO A 80 -29.97 -10.06 8.73
N ALA A 81 -29.97 -8.75 8.95
CA ALA A 81 -29.11 -7.80 8.21
C ALA A 81 -27.62 -7.91 8.57
N VAL A 82 -27.28 -8.43 9.76
CA VAL A 82 -25.91 -8.50 10.27
C VAL A 82 -25.25 -9.84 9.96
N ARG A 83 -26.03 -10.93 10.02
CA ARG A 83 -25.57 -12.29 9.75
C ARG A 83 -24.72 -12.48 8.48
N PRO A 84 -25.07 -11.95 7.28
CA PRO A 84 -24.24 -12.12 6.09
C PRO A 84 -22.87 -11.43 6.21
N LEU A 85 -22.79 -10.28 6.89
CA LEU A 85 -21.53 -9.54 7.09
C LEU A 85 -20.61 -10.24 8.10
N LEU A 86 -21.21 -10.89 9.09
CA LEU A 86 -20.52 -11.76 10.04
C LEU A 86 -19.95 -13.03 9.37
N ILE A 87 -20.73 -13.67 8.49
CA ILE A 87 -20.27 -14.80 7.68
C ILE A 87 -19.13 -14.35 6.76
N LEU A 88 -19.27 -13.21 6.09
CA LEU A 88 -18.23 -12.65 5.23
C LEU A 88 -16.93 -12.42 6.01
N ALA A 89 -17.02 -11.90 7.24
CA ALA A 89 -15.86 -11.68 8.10
C ALA A 89 -15.13 -13.00 8.44
N GLY A 90 -15.87 -14.00 8.93
CA GLY A 90 -15.30 -15.31 9.23
C GLY A 90 -14.72 -15.99 8.00
N ALA A 91 -15.48 -16.02 6.89
CA ALA A 91 -15.06 -16.65 5.65
C ALA A 91 -13.80 -15.99 5.08
N THR A 92 -13.71 -14.65 5.11
CA THR A 92 -12.53 -13.91 4.65
C THR A 92 -11.30 -14.28 5.46
N VAL A 93 -11.37 -14.18 6.79
CA VAL A 93 -10.23 -14.50 7.67
C VAL A 93 -9.78 -15.95 7.49
N LEU A 94 -10.72 -16.91 7.44
CA LEU A 94 -10.41 -18.32 7.22
C LEU A 94 -9.77 -18.55 5.85
N THR A 95 -10.34 -18.00 4.79
CA THR A 95 -9.83 -18.16 3.42
C THR A 95 -8.39 -17.67 3.31
N PHE A 96 -8.10 -16.45 3.79
CA PHE A 96 -6.75 -15.90 3.67
C PHE A 96 -5.76 -16.52 4.65
N SER A 97 -6.23 -17.05 5.79
CA SER A 97 -5.38 -17.87 6.67
C SER A 97 -5.00 -19.20 6.00
N LEU A 98 -5.93 -19.84 5.31
CA LEU A 98 -5.67 -21.07 4.55
C LEU A 98 -4.76 -20.81 3.35
N LEU A 99 -4.96 -19.70 2.63
CA LEU A 99 -4.10 -19.30 1.51
C LEU A 99 -2.66 -19.02 1.94
N ALA A 100 -2.43 -18.60 3.19
CA ALA A 100 -1.10 -18.38 3.73
C ALA A 100 -0.36 -19.67 4.16
N THR A 101 -1.01 -20.85 4.09
CA THR A 101 -0.37 -22.14 4.36
C THR A 101 0.45 -22.63 3.15
N GLY A 102 1.34 -23.61 3.33
CA GLY A 102 2.11 -24.21 2.24
C GLY A 102 1.26 -24.63 1.02
N PRO A 103 0.18 -25.42 1.21
CA PRO A 103 -0.76 -25.75 0.14
C PRO A 103 -1.48 -24.54 -0.47
N GLY A 104 -1.89 -23.58 0.37
CA GLY A 104 -2.54 -22.35 -0.08
C GLY A 104 -1.65 -21.50 -0.99
N LEU A 105 -0.37 -21.37 -0.63
CA LEU A 105 0.62 -20.67 -1.44
C LEU A 105 0.92 -21.42 -2.75
N ALA A 106 0.93 -22.76 -2.73
CA ALA A 106 1.08 -23.54 -3.95
C ALA A 106 -0.11 -23.36 -4.90
N LEU A 107 -1.34 -23.39 -4.38
CA LEU A 107 -2.54 -23.09 -5.14
C LEU A 107 -2.50 -21.69 -5.74
N LEU A 108 -2.10 -20.69 -4.95
CA LEU A 108 -2.06 -19.31 -5.43
C LEU A 108 -0.97 -19.11 -6.50
N ARG A 109 0.21 -19.73 -6.35
CA ARG A 109 1.25 -19.72 -7.40
C ARG A 109 0.72 -20.30 -8.71
N TRP A 110 0.13 -21.48 -8.65
CA TRP A 110 -0.50 -22.11 -9.82
C TRP A 110 -1.58 -21.22 -10.45
N ALA A 111 -2.43 -20.59 -9.63
CA ALA A 111 -3.47 -19.69 -10.12
C ALA A 111 -2.89 -18.44 -10.82
N THR A 112 -1.81 -17.86 -10.29
CA THR A 112 -1.13 -16.70 -10.90
C THR A 112 -0.44 -17.01 -12.21
N GLU A 113 0.02 -18.26 -12.39
CA GLU A 113 0.61 -18.72 -13.65
C GLU A 113 -0.44 -18.84 -14.76
N ILE A 114 -1.68 -19.20 -14.42
CA ILE A 114 -2.79 -19.34 -15.37
C ILE A 114 -3.48 -18.01 -15.65
N ALA A 115 -3.71 -17.21 -14.62
CA ALA A 115 -4.46 -15.96 -14.70
C ALA A 115 -3.67 -14.83 -14.02
N PRO A 116 -2.76 -14.17 -14.77
CA PRO A 116 -2.09 -12.95 -14.32
C PRO A 116 -3.14 -11.92 -13.93
N GLY A 117 -3.03 -11.38 -12.71
CA GLY A 117 -4.04 -10.56 -12.03
C GLY A 117 -4.56 -11.18 -10.74
N LEU A 118 -4.52 -12.51 -10.60
CA LEU A 118 -4.79 -13.18 -9.32
C LEU A 118 -3.68 -12.95 -8.29
N GLY A 119 -2.54 -12.39 -8.70
CA GLY A 119 -1.46 -11.98 -7.80
C GLY A 119 -1.93 -11.01 -6.73
N VAL A 120 -3.03 -10.27 -6.94
CA VAL A 120 -3.64 -9.41 -5.91
C VAL A 120 -4.05 -10.17 -4.63
N LEU A 121 -4.30 -11.47 -4.73
CA LEU A 121 -4.70 -12.32 -3.59
C LEU A 121 -3.51 -12.71 -2.69
N ARG A 122 -2.26 -12.50 -3.14
CA ARG A 122 -1.06 -12.85 -2.36
C ARG A 122 -0.90 -12.01 -1.09
N ASP A 123 -1.36 -10.76 -1.14
CA ASP A 123 -1.47 -9.87 0.01
C ASP A 123 -2.77 -10.14 0.79
N GLY A 124 -2.91 -11.35 1.34
CA GLY A 124 -4.16 -11.78 1.99
C GLY A 124 -4.61 -10.87 3.15
N GLN A 125 -3.67 -10.26 3.86
CA GLN A 125 -3.93 -9.27 4.92
C GLN A 125 -4.68 -8.04 4.42
N LYS A 126 -4.54 -7.63 3.15
CA LYS A 126 -5.31 -6.50 2.58
C LYS A 126 -6.79 -6.86 2.43
N TRP A 127 -7.05 -8.11 2.06
CA TRP A 127 -8.42 -8.59 1.83
C TRP A 127 -9.22 -8.81 3.11
N VAL A 128 -8.55 -8.92 4.26
CA VAL A 128 -9.22 -8.90 5.58
C VAL A 128 -10.03 -7.62 5.80
N ALA A 129 -9.82 -6.55 5.01
CA ALA A 129 -10.71 -5.40 4.95
C ALA A 129 -12.20 -5.78 4.73
N LEU A 130 -12.49 -6.91 4.05
CA LEU A 130 -13.85 -7.42 3.88
C LEU A 130 -14.50 -7.91 5.19
N ALA A 131 -13.70 -8.19 6.22
CA ALA A 131 -14.19 -8.52 7.56
C ALA A 131 -14.62 -7.30 8.38
N VAL A 132 -14.13 -6.11 8.03
CA VAL A 132 -14.34 -4.88 8.79
C VAL A 132 -15.83 -4.54 8.99
N PRO A 133 -16.73 -4.64 7.98
CA PRO A 133 -18.16 -4.38 8.21
C PRO A 133 -18.78 -5.27 9.29
N GLY A 134 -18.44 -6.57 9.29
CA GLY A 134 -18.89 -7.51 10.32
C GLY A 134 -18.29 -7.18 11.69
N TYR A 135 -17.01 -6.84 11.73
CA TYR A 135 -16.31 -6.47 12.97
C TYR A 135 -16.84 -5.16 13.57
N LEU A 136 -17.21 -4.19 12.73
CA LEU A 136 -17.84 -2.94 13.18
C LEU A 136 -19.21 -3.20 13.82
N LEU A 137 -20.03 -4.05 13.21
CA LEU A 137 -21.35 -4.40 13.75
C LEU A 137 -21.24 -5.23 15.03
N ALA A 138 -20.29 -6.17 15.09
CA ALA A 138 -19.97 -6.87 16.33
C ALA A 138 -19.48 -5.89 17.40
N GLY A 139 -18.54 -4.98 17.09
CA GLY A 139 -18.08 -3.95 18.02
C GLY A 139 -19.21 -3.05 18.54
N ALA A 140 -20.14 -2.64 17.68
CA ALA A 140 -21.34 -1.91 18.09
C ALA A 140 -22.25 -2.75 18.99
N GLY A 141 -22.43 -4.03 18.67
CA GLY A 141 -23.12 -5.00 19.51
C GLY A 141 -22.51 -5.13 20.91
N ALA A 142 -21.19 -5.01 21.04
CA ALA A 142 -20.51 -5.10 22.32
C ALA A 142 -20.91 -3.95 23.24
N VAL A 143 -21.06 -2.74 22.69
CA VAL A 143 -21.56 -1.57 23.44
C VAL A 143 -22.99 -1.79 23.93
N VAL A 144 -23.86 -2.34 23.09
CA VAL A 144 -25.25 -2.69 23.47
C VAL A 144 -25.24 -3.74 24.59
N GLY A 145 -24.50 -4.83 24.40
CA GLY A 145 -24.41 -5.91 25.38
C GLY A 145 -23.76 -5.48 26.70
N LEU A 146 -22.85 -4.50 26.70
CA LEU A 146 -22.27 -3.93 27.93
C LEU A 146 -23.27 -3.01 28.64
N ARG A 147 -24.02 -2.20 27.89
CA ARG A 147 -25.04 -1.30 28.45
C ARG A 147 -26.10 -2.06 29.25
N ASP A 148 -26.48 -3.25 28.80
CA ASP A 148 -27.48 -4.07 29.48
C ASP A 148 -26.95 -4.73 30.76
N ARG A 149 -25.62 -4.82 30.93
CA ARG A 149 -24.94 -5.52 32.03
C ARG A 149 -24.25 -4.60 33.02
N LEU A 150 -23.90 -3.39 32.61
CA LEU A 150 -23.07 -2.47 33.39
C LEU A 150 -23.69 -1.06 33.41
N PRO A 151 -23.49 -0.30 34.50
CA PRO A 151 -23.74 1.13 34.51
C PRO A 151 -22.99 1.85 33.37
N PRO A 152 -23.55 2.92 32.78
CA PRO A 152 -22.98 3.58 31.60
C PRO A 152 -21.52 3.99 31.74
N ALA A 153 -21.13 4.53 32.90
CA ALA A 153 -19.75 4.94 33.15
C ALA A 153 -18.75 3.75 33.12
N ARG A 154 -19.16 2.57 33.61
CA ARG A 154 -18.33 1.36 33.59
C ARG A 154 -18.24 0.78 32.19
N ALA A 155 -19.35 0.74 31.45
CA ALA A 155 -19.34 0.32 30.05
C ALA A 155 -18.41 1.21 29.20
N ALA A 156 -18.50 2.53 29.37
CA ALA A 156 -17.62 3.49 28.72
C ALA A 156 -16.14 3.26 29.07
N LEU A 157 -15.83 3.07 30.36
CA LEU A 157 -14.47 2.76 30.82
C LEU A 157 -13.92 1.49 30.17
N VAL A 158 -14.71 0.41 30.12
CA VAL A 158 -14.32 -0.85 29.45
C VAL A 158 -14.01 -0.61 27.97
N CYS A 159 -14.84 0.15 27.25
CA CYS A 159 -14.60 0.50 25.86
C CYS A 159 -13.31 1.31 25.68
N CYS A 160 -13.06 2.30 26.53
CA CYS A 160 -11.83 3.11 26.50
C CYS A 160 -10.59 2.24 26.77
N VAL A 161 -10.63 1.37 27.78
CA VAL A 161 -9.53 0.45 28.10
C VAL A 161 -9.28 -0.50 26.93
N ALA A 162 -10.33 -1.09 26.34
CA ALA A 162 -10.19 -1.97 25.18
C ALA A 162 -9.52 -1.23 24.00
N LEU A 163 -9.93 0.00 23.70
CA LEU A 163 -9.31 0.80 22.64
C LEU A 163 -7.81 1.01 22.89
N ILE A 164 -7.44 1.42 24.12
CA ILE A 164 -6.04 1.68 24.50
C ILE A 164 -5.21 0.40 24.41
N VAL A 165 -5.75 -0.74 24.86
CA VAL A 165 -5.07 -2.04 24.81
C VAL A 165 -4.89 -2.53 23.38
N VAL A 166 -5.87 -2.32 22.50
CA VAL A 166 -5.80 -2.81 21.10
C VAL A 166 -4.90 -1.92 20.23
N LEU A 167 -4.87 -0.61 20.49
CA LEU A 167 -4.17 0.37 19.65
C LEU A 167 -3.19 1.26 20.44
N PRO A 168 -2.28 0.71 21.25
CA PRO A 168 -1.37 1.53 22.06
C PRO A 168 -0.45 2.37 21.18
N ASP A 169 -0.02 1.84 20.04
CA ASP A 169 0.85 2.55 19.11
C ASP A 169 0.16 3.74 18.44
N LEU A 170 -1.18 3.80 18.36
CA LEU A 170 -1.86 4.91 17.66
C LEU A 170 -1.57 6.28 18.30
N ALA A 171 -1.25 6.29 19.59
CA ALA A 171 -0.90 7.49 20.33
C ALA A 171 0.25 8.25 19.65
N TRP A 172 0.07 9.57 19.49
CA TRP A 172 1.02 10.47 18.81
C TRP A 172 1.42 10.04 17.39
N GLY A 173 0.53 9.37 16.64
CA GLY A 173 0.79 9.01 15.24
C GLY A 173 1.78 7.86 15.09
N VAL A 174 1.35 6.66 15.50
CA VAL A 174 2.16 5.42 15.44
C VAL A 174 3.41 5.49 16.33
N ALA A 175 3.22 5.99 17.57
CA ALA A 175 4.26 6.25 18.56
C ALA A 175 5.30 7.27 18.07
N GLY A 176 4.84 8.39 17.51
CA GLY A 176 5.69 9.48 17.02
C GLY A 176 6.35 9.23 15.67
N ARG A 177 5.97 8.18 14.94
CA ARG A 177 6.57 7.85 13.63
C ARG A 177 6.02 8.69 12.47
N VAL A 178 4.83 9.27 12.61
CA VAL A 178 4.28 10.18 11.59
C VAL A 178 4.83 11.58 11.83
N THR A 179 5.85 11.98 11.06
CA THR A 179 6.50 13.28 11.15
C THR A 179 6.54 13.98 9.79
N PRO A 180 6.36 15.32 9.73
CA PRO A 180 6.55 16.07 8.51
C PRO A 180 8.05 16.20 8.18
N VAL A 181 8.39 16.13 6.90
CA VAL A 181 9.77 16.32 6.39
C VAL A 181 9.79 17.45 5.36
N HIS A 182 10.92 18.14 5.28
CA HIS A 182 11.13 19.20 4.29
C HIS A 182 12.02 18.68 3.17
N TYR A 183 11.51 18.72 1.94
CA TYR A 183 12.28 18.35 0.76
C TYR A 183 13.32 19.44 0.46
N PRO A 184 14.55 19.07 0.08
CA PRO A 184 15.54 20.03 -0.39
C PRO A 184 15.02 20.88 -1.57
N PRO A 185 15.44 22.15 -1.69
CA PRO A 185 14.98 23.05 -2.77
C PRO A 185 15.18 22.48 -4.19
N GLY A 186 16.19 21.62 -4.37
CA GLY A 186 16.47 20.92 -5.62
C GLY A 186 15.27 20.20 -6.22
N TRP A 187 14.45 19.57 -5.37
CA TRP A 187 13.27 18.83 -5.83
C TRP A 187 12.27 19.72 -6.59
N ALA A 188 12.02 20.92 -6.08
CA ALA A 188 11.14 21.88 -6.73
C ALA A 188 11.76 22.43 -8.04
N ALA A 189 13.07 22.67 -8.05
CA ALA A 189 13.79 23.14 -9.24
C ALA A 189 13.82 22.10 -10.35
N VAL A 190 14.13 20.83 -10.02
CA VAL A 190 14.10 19.70 -10.94
C VAL A 190 12.69 19.48 -11.48
N ALA A 191 11.68 19.51 -10.60
CA ALA A 191 10.29 19.39 -11.02
C ALA A 191 9.88 20.48 -11.99
N ALA A 192 10.19 21.75 -11.71
CA ALA A 192 9.91 22.87 -12.62
C ALA A 192 10.59 22.67 -13.99
N LYS A 193 11.85 22.23 -14.00
CA LYS A 193 12.63 21.99 -15.22
C LYS A 193 12.02 20.87 -16.09
N ILE A 194 11.73 19.72 -15.49
CA ILE A 194 11.15 18.57 -16.19
C ILE A 194 9.72 18.89 -16.62
N ASN A 195 8.95 19.57 -15.77
CA ASN A 195 7.57 19.91 -16.08
C ASN A 195 7.46 20.95 -17.21
N ALA A 196 8.47 21.78 -17.46
CA ALA A 196 8.47 22.70 -18.60
C ALA A 196 8.56 21.97 -19.96
N ASP A 197 9.18 20.78 -20.01
CA ASP A 197 9.23 19.90 -21.19
C ASP A 197 9.11 18.43 -20.75
N PRO A 198 7.88 17.97 -20.41
CA PRO A 198 7.65 16.64 -19.84
C PRO A 198 8.00 15.54 -20.84
N ARG A 199 9.03 14.76 -20.51
CA ARG A 199 9.52 13.61 -21.28
C ARG A 199 9.94 12.51 -20.32
N PRO A 200 9.90 11.22 -20.73
CA PRO A 200 10.24 10.12 -19.82
C PRO A 200 11.57 10.33 -19.11
N VAL A 201 11.56 10.01 -17.82
CA VAL A 201 12.68 10.22 -16.91
C VAL A 201 13.20 8.86 -16.46
N ALA A 202 14.50 8.63 -16.61
CA ALA A 202 15.18 7.56 -15.92
C ALA A 202 15.87 8.12 -14.67
N VAL A 203 15.88 7.36 -13.58
CA VAL A 203 16.44 7.79 -12.29
C VAL A 203 17.59 6.88 -11.89
N LEU A 204 18.63 7.46 -11.32
CA LEU A 204 19.74 6.76 -10.70
C LEU A 204 19.91 7.25 -9.25
N PRO A 205 20.35 6.39 -8.32
CA PRO A 205 20.67 4.96 -8.51
C PRO A 205 19.45 4.07 -8.83
N ALA A 206 19.70 2.89 -9.38
CA ALA A 206 18.68 1.90 -9.70
C ALA A 206 18.07 1.29 -8.42
N ASP A 207 16.88 1.76 -8.03
CA ASP A 207 15.99 1.17 -7.02
C ASP A 207 14.65 1.95 -7.06
N THR A 208 13.62 1.46 -6.38
CA THR A 208 12.36 2.18 -6.11
C THR A 208 12.27 2.69 -4.67
N MET A 209 13.00 2.08 -3.72
CA MET A 209 13.15 2.59 -2.34
C MET A 209 14.43 3.42 -2.22
N ARG A 210 14.39 4.47 -1.41
CA ARG A 210 15.49 5.40 -1.15
C ARG A 210 15.68 5.63 0.35
N HIS A 211 16.92 5.69 0.80
CA HIS A 211 17.26 6.27 2.09
C HIS A 211 17.84 7.66 1.86
N PHE A 212 17.04 8.70 2.14
CA PHE A 212 17.52 10.07 2.14
C PHE A 212 17.80 10.51 3.58
N ILE A 213 18.98 11.07 3.83
CA ILE A 213 19.35 11.59 5.16
C ILE A 213 18.31 12.60 5.68
N TRP A 214 17.77 13.45 4.80
CA TRP A 214 16.75 14.44 5.16
C TRP A 214 15.35 13.84 5.40
N ALA A 215 15.08 12.61 4.97
CA ALA A 215 13.79 11.92 5.16
C ALA A 215 13.75 11.07 6.45
N GLY A 216 14.89 10.95 7.14
CA GLY A 216 15.03 10.12 8.33
C GLY A 216 15.54 8.71 8.04
N PRO A 217 15.49 7.80 9.03
CA PRO A 217 16.15 6.51 8.96
C PRO A 217 15.39 5.43 8.15
N ALA A 218 14.13 5.68 7.81
CA ALA A 218 13.29 4.70 7.12
C ALA A 218 13.41 4.87 5.60
N PRO A 219 13.37 3.77 4.82
CA PRO A 219 13.29 3.86 3.37
C PRO A 219 11.97 4.52 2.95
N VAL A 220 12.05 5.36 1.93
CA VAL A 220 10.89 5.98 1.29
C VAL A 220 10.81 5.56 -0.17
N LEU A 221 9.59 5.49 -0.70
CA LEU A 221 9.41 5.43 -2.15
C LEU A 221 10.10 6.62 -2.80
N ASP A 222 10.77 6.39 -3.93
CA ASP A 222 11.28 7.45 -4.79
C ASP A 222 10.19 8.54 -4.94
N PRO A 223 10.47 9.77 -4.46
CA PRO A 223 9.50 10.85 -4.53
C PRO A 223 9.27 11.36 -5.95
N LEU A 224 10.26 11.25 -6.84
CA LEU A 224 10.27 11.92 -8.15
C LEU A 224 9.03 11.62 -9.02
N PRO A 225 8.53 10.37 -9.11
CA PRO A 225 7.28 10.06 -9.82
C PRO A 225 6.06 10.88 -9.37
N ARG A 226 6.08 11.47 -8.17
CA ARG A 226 4.99 12.31 -7.62
C ARG A 226 5.25 13.80 -7.79
N TRP A 227 6.48 14.20 -8.12
CA TRP A 227 6.89 15.59 -8.33
C TRP A 227 6.78 16.05 -9.79
N VAL A 228 6.90 15.11 -10.74
CA VAL A 228 6.90 15.42 -12.17
C VAL A 228 5.65 14.91 -12.88
N ARG A 229 5.26 15.61 -13.95
CA ARG A 229 4.19 15.23 -14.88
C ARG A 229 4.65 14.21 -15.92
N ALA A 230 5.96 14.12 -16.10
CA ALA A 230 6.57 13.12 -16.96
C ALA A 230 6.41 11.72 -16.36
N GLU A 231 6.39 10.71 -17.22
CA GLU A 231 6.55 9.34 -16.77
C GLU A 231 7.96 9.15 -16.20
N VAL A 232 8.06 8.68 -14.98
CA VAL A 232 9.31 8.23 -14.39
C VAL A 232 9.37 6.72 -14.54
N LEU A 233 10.40 6.23 -15.22
CA LEU A 233 10.57 4.82 -15.55
C LEU A 233 10.94 4.04 -14.30
N THR A 234 9.99 3.26 -13.77
CA THR A 234 10.17 2.42 -12.60
C THR A 234 10.02 0.94 -12.97
N THR A 235 10.98 0.09 -12.59
CA THR A 235 10.89 -1.36 -12.84
C THR A 235 9.77 -2.00 -12.03
N GLY A 236 9.48 -1.45 -10.85
CA GLY A 236 8.57 -2.03 -9.86
C GLY A 236 9.16 -3.27 -9.17
N ASP A 237 10.45 -3.53 -9.35
CA ASP A 237 11.15 -4.63 -8.71
C ASP A 237 11.22 -4.38 -7.20
N LEU A 238 10.94 -5.41 -6.40
CA LEU A 238 10.96 -5.34 -4.95
C LEU A 238 11.86 -6.43 -4.38
N THR A 239 12.88 -6.05 -3.62
CA THR A 239 13.72 -6.99 -2.89
C THR A 239 13.10 -7.28 -1.51
N VAL A 240 12.66 -8.51 -1.30
CA VAL A 240 12.04 -8.97 -0.05
C VAL A 240 12.88 -10.10 0.51
N GLY A 241 13.53 -9.88 1.66
CA GLY A 241 14.36 -10.90 2.31
C GLY A 241 15.51 -11.42 1.45
N GLY A 242 16.13 -10.55 0.64
CA GLY A 242 17.23 -10.90 -0.27
C GLY A 242 16.79 -11.47 -1.62
N HIS A 243 15.49 -11.64 -1.86
CA HIS A 243 14.95 -12.12 -3.13
C HIS A 243 14.25 -10.98 -3.88
N THR A 244 14.63 -10.76 -5.13
CA THR A 244 13.97 -9.78 -6.00
C THR A 244 12.72 -10.38 -6.63
N VAL A 245 11.58 -9.76 -6.37
CA VAL A 245 10.32 -10.03 -7.06
C VAL A 245 10.20 -9.06 -8.23
N PRO A 246 10.19 -9.54 -9.49
CA PRO A 246 10.08 -8.67 -10.65
C PRO A 246 8.76 -7.88 -10.64
N GLY A 247 8.86 -6.58 -10.93
CA GLY A 247 7.73 -5.72 -11.23
C GLY A 247 7.31 -5.78 -12.69
N GLU A 248 6.35 -4.92 -13.02
CA GLU A 248 5.67 -4.87 -14.32
C GLU A 248 6.43 -4.03 -15.37
N GLY A 249 7.42 -3.25 -14.95
CA GLY A 249 8.12 -2.27 -15.79
C GLY A 249 9.22 -2.87 -16.67
N SER A 250 8.87 -3.71 -17.65
CA SER A 250 9.85 -4.31 -18.58
C SER A 250 10.67 -3.25 -19.33
N HIS A 251 10.00 -2.22 -19.87
CA HIS A 251 10.66 -1.12 -20.56
C HIS A 251 11.59 -0.33 -19.62
N ALA A 252 11.14 -0.04 -18.40
CA ALA A 252 11.97 0.64 -17.40
C ALA A 252 13.21 -0.20 -17.05
N ARG A 253 13.06 -1.53 -16.98
CA ARG A 253 14.17 -2.46 -16.71
C ARG A 253 15.20 -2.44 -17.83
N GLU A 254 14.78 -2.48 -19.09
CA GLU A 254 15.70 -2.36 -20.23
C GLU A 254 16.45 -1.01 -20.25
N VAL A 255 15.79 0.08 -19.86
CA VAL A 255 16.43 1.40 -19.75
C VAL A 255 17.43 1.42 -18.60
N GLN A 256 17.05 0.85 -17.46
CA GLN A 256 17.93 0.72 -16.29
C GLN A 256 19.18 -0.12 -16.64
N GLU A 257 19.03 -1.27 -17.27
CA GLU A 257 20.15 -2.12 -17.73
C GLU A 257 21.06 -1.38 -18.72
N ALA A 258 20.50 -0.63 -19.66
CA ALA A 258 21.27 0.21 -20.58
C ALA A 258 22.07 1.30 -19.84
N LEU A 259 21.48 1.94 -18.82
CA LEU A 259 22.18 2.90 -17.98
C LEU A 259 23.29 2.24 -17.17
N LEU A 260 22.99 1.17 -16.45
CA LEU A 260 23.94 0.45 -15.58
C LEU A 260 25.10 -0.17 -16.37
N SER A 261 24.90 -0.55 -17.62
CA SER A 261 25.99 -1.01 -18.51
C SER A 261 26.83 0.12 -19.12
N GLY A 262 26.43 1.38 -18.94
CA GLY A 262 27.13 2.55 -19.49
C GLY A 262 26.91 2.73 -20.99
N ALA A 263 25.71 2.41 -21.50
CA ALA A 263 25.37 2.50 -22.91
C ALA A 263 25.55 3.92 -23.49
N GLU A 264 25.61 4.02 -24.82
CA GLU A 264 25.66 5.30 -25.51
C GLU A 264 24.41 6.15 -25.22
N PRO A 265 24.54 7.48 -25.03
CA PRO A 265 23.40 8.39 -24.86
C PRO A 265 22.29 8.23 -25.91
N ALA A 266 22.67 7.93 -27.16
CA ALA A 266 21.73 7.70 -28.26
C ALA A 266 20.81 6.51 -28.00
N THR A 267 21.31 5.44 -27.36
CA THR A 267 20.52 4.25 -27.00
C THR A 267 19.38 4.60 -26.05
N LEU A 268 19.63 5.48 -25.07
CA LEU A 268 18.59 5.97 -24.15
C LEU A 268 17.55 6.81 -24.89
N GLY A 269 18.00 7.65 -25.82
CA GLY A 269 17.12 8.45 -26.67
C GLY A 269 16.18 7.60 -27.54
N VAL A 270 16.71 6.52 -28.13
CA VAL A 270 15.93 5.52 -28.91
C VAL A 270 14.93 4.80 -28.01
N LYS A 271 15.30 4.49 -26.77
CA LYS A 271 14.38 3.98 -25.73
C LYS A 271 13.43 5.04 -25.18
N GLY A 272 13.36 6.25 -25.75
CA GLY A 272 12.38 7.27 -25.40
C GLY A 272 12.72 8.12 -24.18
N VAL A 273 13.89 7.93 -23.56
CA VAL A 273 14.32 8.70 -22.39
C VAL A 273 14.61 10.14 -22.79
N GLY A 274 13.93 11.10 -22.15
CA GLY A 274 14.17 12.53 -22.34
C GLY A 274 15.13 13.11 -21.32
N TRP A 275 15.10 12.58 -20.10
CA TRP A 275 15.85 13.07 -18.95
C TRP A 275 16.46 11.91 -18.17
N VAL A 276 17.65 12.11 -17.63
CA VAL A 276 18.20 11.25 -16.57
C VAL A 276 18.39 12.10 -15.32
N VAL A 277 17.84 11.67 -14.20
CA VAL A 277 18.01 12.31 -12.89
C VAL A 277 18.91 11.42 -12.05
N THR A 278 19.93 12.01 -11.44
CA THR A 278 20.80 11.34 -10.48
C THR A 278 20.54 11.95 -9.11
N GLU A 279 20.15 11.10 -8.16
CA GLU A 279 19.95 11.41 -6.76
C GLU A 279 21.25 11.10 -6.01
N SER A 280 21.73 12.06 -5.23
CA SER A 280 22.99 11.98 -4.49
C SER A 280 22.76 11.40 -3.10
N ASP A 281 23.78 10.75 -2.54
CA ASP A 281 23.77 10.22 -1.16
C ASP A 281 22.58 9.30 -0.82
N VAL A 282 22.11 8.53 -1.81
CA VAL A 282 21.12 7.47 -1.64
C VAL A 282 21.70 6.11 -2.00
N ASP A 283 21.17 5.06 -1.36
CA ASP A 283 21.52 3.68 -1.69
C ASP A 283 21.04 3.29 -3.10
N GLY A 284 21.76 2.36 -3.72
CA GLY A 284 21.37 1.69 -4.95
C GLY A 284 22.52 1.53 -5.95
N GLU A 285 22.25 0.84 -7.06
CA GLU A 285 23.27 0.55 -8.06
C GLU A 285 23.41 1.69 -9.08
N ILE A 286 24.64 2.14 -9.32
CA ILE A 286 24.97 3.10 -10.40
C ILE A 286 25.69 2.40 -11.56
N GLY A 287 26.32 1.25 -11.32
CA GLY A 287 27.05 0.47 -12.32
C GLY A 287 28.06 1.33 -13.09
N SER A 288 28.09 1.17 -14.42
CA SER A 288 28.88 1.95 -15.37
C SER A 288 28.18 3.21 -15.89
N ALA A 289 27.06 3.65 -15.29
CA ALA A 289 26.26 4.78 -15.80
C ALA A 289 27.05 6.08 -15.94
N ALA A 290 28.10 6.29 -15.15
CA ALA A 290 29.00 7.44 -15.28
C ALA A 290 29.58 7.60 -16.70
N LYS A 291 29.81 6.50 -17.44
CA LYS A 291 30.26 6.53 -18.85
C LYS A 291 29.22 7.20 -19.76
N THR A 292 27.93 7.02 -19.47
CA THR A 292 26.84 7.65 -20.20
C THR A 292 26.64 9.10 -19.74
N LEU A 293 26.61 9.33 -18.43
CA LEU A 293 26.30 10.64 -17.83
C LEU A 293 27.32 11.72 -18.18
N THR A 294 28.61 11.39 -18.26
CA THR A 294 29.67 12.35 -18.64
C THR A 294 29.54 12.89 -20.07
N ARG A 295 28.78 12.19 -20.91
CA ARG A 295 28.53 12.55 -22.32
C ARG A 295 27.19 13.25 -22.53
N LEU A 296 26.40 13.42 -21.46
CA LEU A 296 25.11 14.09 -21.50
C LEU A 296 25.22 15.52 -20.95
N PRO A 297 24.62 16.52 -21.60
CA PRO A 297 24.60 17.88 -21.09
C PRO A 297 23.83 17.97 -19.76
N VAL A 298 24.44 18.64 -18.78
CA VAL A 298 23.83 18.91 -17.47
C VAL A 298 22.87 20.09 -17.62
N ALA A 299 21.59 19.85 -17.31
CA ALA A 299 20.52 20.83 -17.38
C ALA A 299 20.22 21.49 -16.03
N TYR A 300 20.58 20.82 -14.94
CA TYR A 300 20.48 21.29 -13.55
C TYR A 300 21.44 20.47 -12.67
N ARG A 301 22.01 21.10 -11.62
CA ARG A 301 22.79 20.42 -10.59
C ARG A 301 22.75 21.21 -9.29
N ASP A 302 22.54 20.53 -8.17
CA ASP A 302 22.83 21.01 -6.82
C ASP A 302 23.51 19.91 -5.99
N SER A 303 23.45 20.00 -4.66
CA SER A 303 23.99 19.01 -3.73
C SER A 303 23.26 17.67 -3.77
N ASP A 304 21.97 17.66 -4.11
CA ASP A 304 21.09 16.52 -3.93
C ASP A 304 20.76 15.86 -5.28
N LEU A 305 20.63 16.64 -6.35
CA LEU A 305 20.13 16.20 -7.64
C LEU A 305 20.98 16.74 -8.80
N THR A 306 21.27 15.86 -9.77
CA THR A 306 21.77 16.26 -11.10
C THR A 306 20.80 15.82 -12.18
N VAL A 307 20.47 16.72 -13.11
CA VAL A 307 19.59 16.43 -14.25
C VAL A 307 20.38 16.52 -15.53
N HIS A 308 20.38 15.43 -16.30
CA HIS A 308 20.98 15.32 -17.62
C HIS A 308 19.90 15.31 -18.70
N ARG A 309 20.16 16.02 -19.80
CA ARG A 309 19.26 16.06 -20.95
C ARG A 309 19.70 15.02 -21.99
N VAL A 310 18.85 14.03 -22.25
CA VAL A 310 19.05 13.04 -23.32
C VAL A 310 18.40 13.50 -24.62
N GLY A 311 17.18 14.03 -24.54
CA GLY A 311 16.46 14.57 -25.68
C GLY A 311 15.58 13.57 -26.45
N GLY A 312 15.48 12.32 -26.00
CA GLY A 312 14.49 11.36 -26.49
C GLY A 312 13.05 11.81 -26.18
N ARG A 313 12.09 11.14 -26.80
CA ARG A 313 10.65 11.33 -26.57
C ARG A 313 10.00 9.96 -26.46
N GLY A 314 9.34 9.68 -25.35
CA GLY A 314 8.47 8.52 -25.24
C GLY A 314 7.13 8.74 -25.92
N PRO A 315 6.33 7.67 -26.08
CA PRO A 315 4.95 7.78 -26.50
C PRO A 315 4.15 8.67 -25.54
N LYS A 316 3.16 9.40 -26.07
CA LYS A 316 2.25 10.19 -25.22
C LYS A 316 1.45 9.24 -24.33
N THR A 317 1.50 9.42 -23.02
CA THR A 317 0.69 8.66 -22.08
C THR A 317 -0.80 8.95 -22.30
N SER A 318 -1.60 7.89 -22.42
CA SER A 318 -3.04 7.99 -22.59
C SER A 318 -3.70 8.58 -21.36
N ALA A 319 -4.64 9.52 -21.54
CA ALA A 319 -5.47 10.02 -20.45
C ALA A 319 -6.58 9.03 -20.02
N GLY A 320 -6.80 7.95 -20.79
CA GLY A 320 -7.86 6.96 -20.56
C GLY A 320 -7.82 6.31 -19.19
N PRO A 321 -6.70 5.66 -18.79
CA PRO A 321 -6.55 5.05 -17.46
C PRO A 321 -6.84 6.03 -16.32
N ARG A 322 -6.32 7.27 -16.42
CA ARG A 322 -6.59 8.32 -15.43
C ARG A 322 -8.07 8.66 -15.33
N ARG A 323 -8.76 8.82 -16.47
CA ARG A 323 -10.21 9.10 -16.49
C ARG A 323 -11.01 7.93 -15.91
N ALA A 324 -10.65 6.69 -16.23
CA ALA A 324 -11.29 5.50 -15.67
C ALA A 324 -11.12 5.43 -14.15
N ALA A 325 -9.90 5.67 -13.65
CA ALA A 325 -9.62 5.74 -12.22
C ALA A 325 -10.48 6.82 -11.54
N ILE A 326 -10.55 8.04 -12.09
CA ILE A 326 -11.38 9.13 -11.57
C ILE A 326 -12.86 8.71 -11.53
N ALA A 327 -13.38 8.15 -12.63
CA ALA A 327 -14.78 7.74 -12.72
C ALA A 327 -15.15 6.70 -11.63
N VAL A 328 -14.30 5.70 -11.42
CA VAL A 328 -14.52 4.69 -10.36
C VAL A 328 -14.50 5.31 -8.96
N HIS A 329 -13.65 6.30 -8.72
CA HIS A 329 -13.64 7.02 -7.43
C HIS A 329 -14.88 7.90 -7.25
N LEU A 330 -15.39 8.52 -8.31
CA LEU A 330 -16.65 9.27 -8.26
C LEU A 330 -17.86 8.36 -7.98
N VAL A 331 -17.91 7.17 -8.59
CA VAL A 331 -18.94 6.16 -8.29
C VAL A 331 -18.85 5.76 -6.82
N TRP A 332 -17.65 5.50 -6.30
CA TRP A 332 -17.46 5.16 -4.90
C TRP A 332 -17.90 6.30 -3.95
N LEU A 333 -17.56 7.56 -4.28
CA LEU A 333 -18.03 8.72 -3.53
C LEU A 333 -19.57 8.83 -3.55
N ALA A 334 -20.19 8.61 -4.69
CA ALA A 334 -21.65 8.63 -4.82
C ALA A 334 -22.31 7.55 -3.92
N MET A 335 -21.72 6.36 -3.83
CA MET A 335 -22.19 5.31 -2.91
C MET A 335 -22.11 5.74 -1.44
N LEU A 336 -21.02 6.41 -1.04
CA LEU A 336 -20.87 6.92 0.33
C LEU A 336 -21.90 8.01 0.63
N VAL A 337 -22.12 8.95 -0.30
CA VAL A 337 -23.12 10.02 -0.15
C VAL A 337 -24.54 9.43 -0.08
N ALA A 338 -24.87 8.47 -0.93
CA ALA A 338 -26.16 7.80 -0.90
C ALA A 338 -26.38 7.06 0.42
N GLY A 339 -25.36 6.35 0.93
CA GLY A 339 -25.40 5.70 2.24
C GLY A 339 -25.62 6.69 3.39
N ALA A 340 -24.89 7.80 3.40
CA ALA A 340 -25.06 8.86 4.40
C ALA A 340 -26.45 9.50 4.34
N GLY A 341 -26.98 9.74 3.13
CA GLY A 341 -28.35 10.23 2.92
C GLY A 341 -29.40 9.25 3.45
N GLY A 342 -29.22 7.95 3.20
CA GLY A 342 -30.09 6.90 3.74
C GLY A 342 -30.10 6.84 5.27
N LEU A 343 -28.96 7.06 5.92
CA LEU A 343 -28.86 7.13 7.39
C LEU A 343 -29.52 8.40 7.96
N ALA A 344 -29.46 9.53 7.23
CA ALA A 344 -30.04 10.80 7.66
C ALA A 344 -31.56 10.88 7.43
N ALA A 345 -32.10 10.19 6.43
CA ALA A 345 -33.51 10.31 6.03
C ALA A 345 -34.51 10.05 7.18
N PRO A 346 -34.36 9.02 8.04
CA PRO A 346 -35.27 8.81 9.17
C PRO A 346 -35.21 9.93 10.23
N LEU A 347 -34.03 10.53 10.45
CA LEU A 347 -33.85 11.63 11.38
C LEU A 347 -34.52 12.91 10.87
N ILE A 348 -34.40 13.18 9.57
CA ILE A 348 -35.05 14.32 8.91
C ILE A 348 -36.57 14.13 8.91
N GLN A 349 -37.07 12.94 8.57
CA GLN A 349 -38.50 12.64 8.59
C GLN A 349 -39.10 12.78 10.00
N ARG A 350 -38.38 12.42 11.06
CA ARG A 350 -38.83 12.63 12.44
C ARG A 350 -38.91 14.12 12.80
N ARG A 351 -37.95 14.94 12.36
CA ARG A 351 -37.98 16.41 12.59
C ARG A 351 -39.07 17.14 11.79
N LEU A 352 -39.47 16.62 10.63
CA LEU A 352 -40.52 17.23 9.81
C LEU A 352 -41.94 16.83 10.26
N ARG A 353 -42.06 15.80 11.10
CA ARG A 353 -43.35 15.29 11.62
C ARG A 353 -43.66 15.74 13.06
N GLY A 354 -42.71 16.38 13.74
CA GLY A 354 -42.88 16.94 15.09
C GLY A 354 -42.78 18.45 15.04
#